data_AF-A0A0K0SVQ1-F1
#
_entry.id   AF-A0A0K0SVQ1-F1
#
_cell.length_a   1.000
_cell.length_b   1.000
_cell.length_c   1.000
_cell.angle_alpha   90.00
_cell.angle_beta   90.00
_cell.angle_gamma   90.00
#
_symmetry.space_group_name_H-M   'P 1'
#
loop_
_entity.id
_entity.type
_entity.pdbx_description
1 polymer ?
#
loop_
_entity_poly.entity_id
_entity_poly.type
_entity_poly.pdbx_seq_one_letter_code
_entity_poly.pdbx_strand_id
1 'polypeptide(L)'
;MLILHRLSLKKPIVLIRLLKAMIWFGASLPILRLVILGVTENLGANPIEFIERSTGTWALVFLLLSLIITPLRHFTGQPWLIAVRRLLGLWMFAYACLHLTSYVWLDYQFDWPAIAKDIIKHPYVLVGATAFVLTLPLAATSNQKAIKMLKQRWKSLHTLVYVIAVLALLHYWWLVKKDVTEPVIYSIVFAMLILARWRPALKTSN
;
A
#
# COMPACT_ATOMS: atom_id res chain seq x y z
N MET A 1 -36.59 -23.09 -16.34
CA MET A 1 -35.27 -22.43 -16.29
C MET A 1 -35.28 -21.27 -15.27
N LEU A 2 -35.55 -21.52 -13.97
CA LEU A 2 -35.70 -20.44 -12.97
C LEU A 2 -35.32 -20.81 -11.52
N ILE A 3 -34.61 -21.93 -11.31
CA ILE A 3 -34.30 -22.43 -9.94
C ILE A 3 -32.80 -22.37 -9.58
N LEU A 4 -31.90 -22.02 -10.51
CA LEU A 4 -30.45 -22.02 -10.23
C LEU A 4 -29.88 -20.70 -9.66
N HIS A 5 -30.71 -19.68 -9.37
CA HIS A 5 -30.18 -18.35 -8.99
C HIS A 5 -30.11 -18.08 -7.47
N ARG A 6 -30.52 -19.00 -6.60
CA ARG A 6 -30.58 -18.76 -5.13
C ARG A 6 -29.59 -19.54 -4.26
N LEU A 7 -28.60 -20.21 -4.85
CA LEU A 7 -27.57 -20.95 -4.12
C LEU A 7 -26.17 -20.29 -4.18
N SER A 8 -26.03 -18.98 -3.93
CA SER A 8 -24.68 -18.39 -3.81
C SER A 8 -24.55 -17.05 -3.06
N LEU A 9 -25.41 -16.75 -2.08
CA LEU A 9 -25.26 -15.50 -1.28
C LEU A 9 -24.47 -15.69 0.03
N LYS A 10 -24.34 -16.92 0.55
CA LYS A 10 -23.55 -17.20 1.77
C LYS A 10 -22.03 -17.32 1.53
N LYS A 11 -21.64 -17.87 0.37
CA LYS A 11 -20.23 -18.05 -0.04
C LYS A 11 -19.41 -16.75 -0.08
N PRO A 12 -19.91 -15.60 -0.62
CA PRO A 12 -19.10 -14.38 -0.70
C PRO A 12 -18.81 -13.77 0.68
N ILE A 13 -19.74 -13.83 1.65
CA ILE A 13 -19.51 -13.21 2.97
C ILE A 13 -18.44 -13.96 3.76
N VAL A 14 -18.50 -15.28 3.79
CA VAL A 14 -17.49 -16.11 4.47
C VAL A 14 -16.12 -15.92 3.80
N LEU A 15 -16.06 -15.95 2.47
CA LEU A 15 -14.82 -15.69 1.72
C LEU A 15 -14.24 -14.31 2.03
N ILE A 16 -15.06 -13.25 2.03
CA ILE A 16 -14.60 -11.90 2.37
C ILE A 16 -14.04 -11.84 3.80
N ARG A 17 -14.70 -12.51 4.76
CA ARG A 17 -14.22 -12.55 6.16
C ARG A 17 -12.89 -13.28 6.27
N LEU A 18 -12.75 -14.44 5.62
CA LEU A 18 -11.50 -15.20 5.59
C LEU A 18 -10.37 -14.40 4.95
N LEU A 19 -10.60 -13.80 3.78
CA LEU A 19 -9.60 -12.96 3.11
C LEU A 19 -9.18 -11.78 3.98
N LYS A 20 -10.13 -11.11 4.64
CA LYS A 20 -9.80 -10.04 5.57
C LYS A 20 -8.97 -10.54 6.74
N ALA A 21 -9.33 -11.67 7.34
CA ALA A 21 -8.56 -12.26 8.44
C ALA A 21 -7.13 -12.62 8.00
N MET A 22 -6.98 -13.23 6.82
CA MET A 22 -5.68 -13.52 6.22
C MET A 22 -4.85 -12.26 5.98
N ILE A 23 -5.46 -11.17 5.51
CA ILE A 23 -4.76 -9.88 5.32
C ILE A 23 -4.36 -9.29 6.68
N TRP A 24 -5.24 -9.32 7.68
CA TRP A 24 -4.89 -8.83 9.03
C TRP A 24 -3.71 -9.60 9.62
N PHE A 25 -3.74 -10.92 9.54
CA PHE A 25 -2.67 -11.77 10.04
C PHE A 25 -1.38 -11.58 9.21
N GLY A 26 -1.46 -11.69 7.89
CA GLY A 26 -0.31 -11.53 7.00
C GLY A 26 0.34 -10.15 7.12
N ALA A 27 -0.46 -9.11 7.31
CA ALA A 27 0.05 -7.76 7.47
C ALA A 27 0.59 -7.44 8.87
N SER A 28 0.28 -8.24 9.90
CA SER A 28 0.93 -8.10 11.21
C SER A 28 2.26 -8.86 11.29
N LEU A 29 2.49 -9.88 10.45
CA LEU A 29 3.72 -10.68 10.48
C LEU A 29 5.02 -9.87 10.35
N PRO A 30 5.15 -8.86 9.46
CA PRO A 30 6.38 -8.09 9.38
C PRO A 30 6.65 -7.23 10.61
N ILE A 31 5.59 -6.70 11.25
CA ILE A 31 5.71 -5.99 12.53
C ILE A 31 6.17 -6.97 13.60
N LEU A 32 5.56 -8.16 13.69
CA LEU A 32 5.96 -9.19 14.64
C LEU A 32 7.43 -9.61 14.43
N ARG A 33 7.87 -9.75 13.18
CA ARG A 33 9.27 -10.00 12.83
C ARG A 33 10.19 -8.91 13.39
N LEU A 34 9.85 -7.64 13.21
CA LEU A 34 10.65 -6.53 13.74
C LEU A 34 10.72 -6.55 15.27
N VAL A 35 9.61 -6.86 15.95
CA VAL A 35 9.57 -6.98 17.42
C VAL A 35 10.46 -8.12 17.90
N ILE A 36 10.35 -9.31 17.29
CA ILE A 36 11.17 -10.48 17.65
C ILE A 36 12.65 -10.18 17.44
N LEU A 37 13.01 -9.60 16.29
CA LEU A 37 14.41 -9.25 16.00
C LEU A 37 14.92 -8.17 16.95
N GLY A 38 14.08 -7.21 17.35
CA GLY A 38 14.44 -6.17 18.33
C GLY A 38 14.69 -6.73 19.72
N VAL A 39 13.80 -7.59 20.23
CA VAL A 39 13.94 -8.21 21.56
C VAL A 39 15.09 -9.20 21.63
N THR A 40 15.45 -9.83 20.49
CA THR A 40 16.57 -10.77 20.40
C THR A 40 17.88 -10.13 19.94
N GLU A 41 17.94 -8.79 19.83
CA GLU A 41 19.11 -8.02 19.39
C GLU A 41 19.66 -8.42 18.01
N ASN A 42 18.81 -8.98 17.16
CA ASN A 42 19.15 -9.52 15.83
C ASN A 42 18.77 -8.58 14.67
N LEU A 43 18.62 -7.27 14.92
CA LEU A 43 18.33 -6.28 13.87
C LEU A 43 19.55 -5.94 12.99
N GLY A 44 20.74 -6.43 13.35
CA GLY A 44 21.99 -6.20 12.63
C GLY A 44 22.71 -4.93 13.06
N ALA A 45 23.71 -4.51 12.27
CA ALA A 45 24.63 -3.43 12.64
C ALA A 45 24.00 -2.03 12.66
N ASN A 46 22.95 -1.79 11.87
CA ASN A 46 22.19 -0.53 11.89
C ASN A 46 20.69 -0.80 12.09
N PRO A 47 20.24 -0.97 13.36
CA PRO A 47 18.86 -1.37 13.66
C PRO A 47 17.80 -0.38 13.17
N ILE A 48 18.08 0.93 13.27
CA ILE A 48 17.13 1.98 12.87
C ILE A 48 16.92 1.95 11.37
N GLU A 49 18.01 1.95 10.59
CA GLU A 49 17.96 1.86 9.13
C GLU A 49 17.24 0.56 8.69
N PHE A 50 17.47 -0.56 9.38
CA PHE A 50 16.78 -1.81 9.07
C PHE A 50 15.26 -1.71 9.29
N ILE A 51 14.83 -1.10 10.40
CA ILE A 51 13.41 -0.87 10.69
C ILE A 51 12.78 0.06 9.63
N GLU A 52 13.46 1.15 9.29
CA GLU A 52 12.99 2.11 8.28
C GLU A 52 12.84 1.46 6.90
N ARG A 53 13.88 0.74 6.43
CA ARG A 53 13.83 0.04 5.14
C ARG A 53 12.77 -1.04 5.11
N SER A 54 12.63 -1.81 6.20
CA SER A 54 11.61 -2.85 6.31
C SER A 54 10.21 -2.26 6.25
N THR A 55 9.90 -1.26 7.09
CA THR A 55 8.58 -0.63 7.12
C THR A 55 8.23 0.07 5.81
N GLY A 56 9.19 0.77 5.18
CA GLY A 56 9.03 1.38 3.87
C GLY A 56 8.78 0.36 2.76
N THR A 57 9.50 -0.77 2.77
CA THR A 57 9.30 -1.87 1.80
C THR A 57 7.90 -2.48 1.94
N TRP A 58 7.45 -2.74 3.17
CA TRP A 58 6.11 -3.27 3.39
C TRP A 58 5.00 -2.28 3.04
N ALA A 59 5.21 -0.97 3.24
CA ALA A 59 4.30 0.06 2.72
C ALA A 59 4.15 -0.04 1.19
N LEU A 60 5.27 -0.16 0.45
CA LEU A 60 5.27 -0.35 -0.99
C LEU A 60 4.60 -1.67 -1.42
N VAL A 61 4.86 -2.77 -0.71
CA VAL A 61 4.20 -4.06 -0.97
C VAL A 61 2.68 -3.92 -0.83
N PHE A 62 2.17 -3.35 0.27
CA PHE A 62 0.72 -3.14 0.44
C PHE A 62 0.13 -2.18 -0.61
N LEU A 63 0.90 -1.18 -1.03
CA LEU A 63 0.50 -0.30 -2.13
C LEU A 63 0.26 -1.10 -3.40
N LEU A 64 1.23 -1.92 -3.82
CA LEU A 64 1.13 -2.75 -5.02
C LEU A 64 0.02 -3.81 -4.89
N LEU A 65 -0.09 -4.48 -3.73
CA LEU A 65 -1.19 -5.41 -3.45
C LEU A 65 -2.56 -4.73 -3.59
N SER A 66 -2.70 -3.49 -3.11
CA SER A 66 -3.95 -2.73 -3.27
C SER A 66 -4.25 -2.44 -4.76
N LEU A 67 -3.21 -2.20 -5.57
CA LEU A 67 -3.33 -1.95 -7.01
C LEU A 67 -3.73 -3.19 -7.80
N ILE A 68 -3.28 -4.40 -7.40
CA ILE A 68 -3.69 -5.69 -7.99
C ILE A 68 -5.21 -5.86 -7.98
N ILE A 69 -5.89 -5.33 -6.97
CA ILE A 69 -7.34 -5.48 -6.84
C ILE A 69 -8.10 -4.77 -7.98
N THR A 70 -7.54 -3.72 -8.60
CA THR A 70 -8.20 -3.04 -9.73
C THR A 70 -8.37 -3.94 -10.96
N PRO A 71 -7.31 -4.50 -11.57
CA PRO A 71 -7.46 -5.41 -12.69
C PRO A 71 -8.22 -6.67 -12.28
N LEU A 72 -7.99 -7.22 -11.08
CA LEU A 72 -8.75 -8.39 -10.59
C LEU A 72 -10.26 -8.13 -10.56
N ARG A 73 -10.69 -6.96 -10.11
CA ARG A 73 -12.10 -6.56 -10.12
C ARG A 73 -12.63 -6.39 -11.54
N HIS A 74 -11.81 -5.87 -12.45
CA HIS A 74 -12.18 -5.73 -13.86
C HIS A 74 -12.41 -7.09 -14.54
N PHE A 75 -11.52 -8.06 -14.30
CA PHE A 75 -11.64 -9.41 -14.86
C PHE A 75 -12.77 -10.24 -14.23
N THR A 76 -12.98 -10.11 -12.91
CA THR A 76 -13.96 -10.96 -12.19
C THR A 76 -15.34 -10.32 -12.08
N GLY A 77 -15.46 -9.00 -12.31
CA GLY A 77 -16.70 -8.24 -12.13
C GLY A 77 -17.19 -8.12 -10.68
N GLN A 78 -16.45 -8.62 -9.68
CA GLN A 78 -16.98 -8.77 -8.33
C GLN A 78 -16.87 -7.48 -7.48
N PRO A 79 -17.99 -6.86 -7.06
CA PRO A 79 -17.95 -5.56 -6.37
C PRO A 79 -17.30 -5.59 -4.99
N TRP A 80 -17.35 -6.73 -4.28
CA TRP A 80 -16.83 -6.86 -2.91
C TRP A 80 -15.31 -6.71 -2.81
N LEU A 81 -14.58 -6.89 -3.92
CA LEU A 81 -13.13 -6.68 -3.99
C LEU A 81 -12.73 -5.25 -3.57
N ILE A 82 -13.63 -4.27 -3.71
CA ILE A 82 -13.40 -2.91 -3.21
C ILE A 82 -13.10 -2.88 -1.71
N ALA A 83 -13.71 -3.77 -0.92
CA ALA A 83 -13.49 -3.85 0.52
C ALA A 83 -12.10 -4.41 0.84
N VAL A 84 -11.58 -5.32 0.02
CA VAL A 84 -10.22 -5.86 0.12
C VAL A 84 -9.19 -4.81 -0.25
N ARG A 85 -9.39 -4.11 -1.39
CA ARG A 85 -8.53 -2.99 -1.80
C ARG A 85 -8.37 -1.94 -0.70
N ARG A 86 -9.48 -1.59 -0.04
CA ARG A 86 -9.47 -0.62 1.06
C ARG A 86 -8.68 -1.12 2.27
N LEU A 87 -8.83 -2.38 2.65
CA LEU A 87 -8.08 -2.94 3.77
C LEU A 87 -6.57 -2.93 3.47
N LEU A 88 -6.16 -3.33 2.27
CA LEU A 88 -4.76 -3.27 1.83
C LEU A 88 -4.23 -1.84 1.80
N GLY A 89 -5.02 -0.88 1.31
CA GLY A 89 -4.65 0.54 1.31
C GLY A 89 -4.50 1.13 2.72
N LEU A 90 -5.31 0.69 3.68
CA LEU A 90 -5.15 1.08 5.09
C LEU A 90 -3.91 0.47 5.72
N TRP A 91 -3.57 -0.78 5.38
CA TRP A 91 -2.29 -1.37 5.79
C TRP A 91 -1.09 -0.67 5.16
N MET A 92 -1.15 -0.32 3.87
CA MET A 92 -0.14 0.55 3.25
C MET A 92 0.06 1.84 4.04
N PHE A 93 -1.03 2.52 4.37
CA PHE A 93 -0.97 3.76 5.16
C PHE A 93 -0.41 3.52 6.57
N ALA A 94 -0.81 2.45 7.25
CA ALA A 94 -0.29 2.11 8.56
C ALA A 94 1.23 1.86 8.54
N TYR A 95 1.73 1.15 7.54
CA TYR A 95 3.17 0.95 7.36
C TYR A 95 3.89 2.24 6.96
N ALA A 96 3.26 3.11 6.18
CA ALA A 96 3.80 4.43 5.88
C ALA A 96 3.91 5.31 7.14
N CYS A 97 2.93 5.22 8.06
CA CYS A 97 3.03 5.85 9.38
C CYS A 97 4.16 5.24 10.22
N LEU A 98 4.32 3.92 10.24
CA LEU A 98 5.44 3.28 10.94
C LEU A 98 6.80 3.75 10.38
N HIS A 99 6.92 3.84 9.06
CA HIS A 99 8.11 4.31 8.38
C HIS A 99 8.42 5.78 8.71
N LEU A 100 7.42 6.66 8.67
CA LEU A 100 7.59 8.05 9.08
C LEU A 100 7.94 8.16 10.57
N THR A 101 7.31 7.36 11.43
CA THR A 101 7.60 7.33 12.87
C THR A 101 9.02 6.86 13.14
N SER A 102 9.54 5.85 12.44
CA SER A 102 10.94 5.44 12.60
C SER A 102 11.90 6.56 12.24
N TYR A 103 11.64 7.29 11.15
CA TYR A 103 12.43 8.45 10.75
C TYR A 103 12.36 9.59 11.78
N VAL A 104 11.15 10.02 12.16
CA VAL A 104 10.99 11.15 13.08
C VAL A 104 11.47 10.83 14.49
N TRP A 105 11.17 9.64 15.01
CA TRP A 105 11.45 9.28 16.40
C TRP A 105 12.76 8.53 16.56
N LEU A 106 12.98 7.44 15.82
CA LEU A 106 14.15 6.59 16.08
C LEU A 106 15.42 7.22 15.52
N ASP A 107 15.38 7.76 14.30
CA ASP A 107 16.55 8.35 13.64
C ASP A 107 16.82 9.77 14.12
N TYR A 108 15.79 10.63 14.16
CA TYR A 108 15.94 12.04 14.51
C TYR A 108 15.50 12.44 15.92
N GLN A 109 14.91 11.55 16.71
CA GLN A 109 14.50 11.82 18.11
C GLN A 109 13.65 13.09 18.28
N PHE A 110 12.80 13.39 17.30
CA PHE A 110 11.98 14.60 17.21
C PHE A 110 12.76 15.93 17.10
N ASP A 111 14.02 15.91 16.66
CA ASP A 111 14.78 17.12 16.32
C ASP A 111 14.23 17.74 15.02
N TRP A 112 13.24 18.62 15.16
CA TRP A 112 12.58 19.28 14.03
C TRP A 112 13.53 20.11 13.14
N PRO A 113 14.49 20.90 13.69
CA PRO A 113 15.51 21.55 12.88
C PRO A 113 16.33 20.58 12.03
N ALA A 114 16.79 19.46 12.60
CA ALA A 114 17.56 18.46 11.86
C ALA A 114 16.72 17.78 10.77
N ILE A 115 15.47 17.42 11.07
CA ILE A 115 14.51 16.86 10.11
C ILE A 115 14.26 17.82 8.95
N ALA A 116 14.01 19.10 9.23
CA ALA A 116 13.77 20.09 8.18
C ALA A 116 15.00 20.26 7.28
N LYS A 117 16.19 20.30 7.87
CA LYS A 117 17.45 20.36 7.14
C LYS A 117 17.65 19.12 6.26
N ASP A 118 17.30 17.94 6.76
CA ASP A 118 17.40 16.69 6.01
C ASP A 118 16.46 16.66 4.80
N ILE A 119 15.18 16.97 5.01
CA ILE A 119 14.16 17.03 3.95
C ILE A 119 14.59 17.98 2.81
N ILE A 120 15.17 19.14 3.14
CA ILE A 120 15.63 20.12 2.15
C ILE A 120 16.87 19.63 1.42
N LYS A 121 17.81 19.00 2.14
CA LYS A 121 19.10 18.56 1.57
C LYS A 121 18.98 17.29 0.74
N HIS A 122 18.00 16.44 1.03
CA HIS A 122 17.89 15.11 0.45
C HIS A 122 16.60 14.99 -0.38
N PRO A 123 16.67 15.13 -1.72
CA PRO A 123 15.50 15.09 -2.59
C PRO A 123 14.66 13.82 -2.45
N TYR A 124 15.28 12.68 -2.14
CA TYR A 124 14.55 11.44 -1.91
C TYR A 124 13.65 11.51 -0.68
N VAL A 125 14.08 12.15 0.40
CA VAL A 125 13.27 12.33 1.62
C VAL A 125 12.08 13.23 1.31
N LEU A 126 12.30 14.32 0.56
CA LEU A 126 11.20 15.18 0.10
C LEU A 126 10.17 14.42 -0.75
N VAL A 127 10.61 13.56 -1.67
CA VAL A 127 9.72 12.72 -2.49
C VAL A 127 8.93 11.74 -1.62
N GLY A 128 9.58 11.10 -0.64
CA GLY A 128 8.92 10.21 0.32
C GLY A 128 7.88 10.93 1.18
N ALA A 129 8.23 12.09 1.73
CA ALA A 129 7.33 12.95 2.51
C ALA A 129 6.13 13.41 1.67
N THR A 130 6.35 13.79 0.42
CA THR A 130 5.28 14.17 -0.52
C THR A 130 4.34 13.00 -0.78
N ALA A 131 4.88 11.80 -1.02
CA ALA A 131 4.07 10.60 -1.19
C ALA A 131 3.22 10.32 0.05
N PHE A 132 3.81 10.42 1.25
CA PHE A 132 3.10 10.25 2.52
C PHE A 132 1.95 11.26 2.67
N VAL A 133 2.20 12.56 2.45
CA VAL A 133 1.14 13.59 2.55
C VAL A 133 -0.02 13.31 1.61
N LEU A 134 0.25 12.86 0.38
CA LEU A 134 -0.79 12.49 -0.58
C LEU A 134 -1.61 11.27 -0.14
N THR A 135 -1.08 10.39 0.71
CA THR A 135 -1.84 9.25 1.25
C THR A 135 -2.88 9.66 2.29
N LEU A 136 -2.69 10.79 2.99
CA LEU A 136 -3.58 11.27 4.06
C LEU A 136 -5.05 11.40 3.61
N PRO A 137 -5.38 12.11 2.50
CA PRO A 137 -6.77 12.21 2.06
C PRO A 137 -7.35 10.87 1.59
N LEU A 138 -6.53 9.95 1.08
CA LEU A 138 -6.98 8.61 0.70
C LEU A 138 -7.34 7.79 1.93
N ALA A 139 -6.50 7.82 2.97
CA ALA A 139 -6.75 7.15 4.24
C ALA A 139 -7.99 7.72 4.94
N ALA A 140 -8.10 9.04 5.05
CA ALA A 140 -9.24 9.73 5.66
C ALA A 140 -10.57 9.38 4.96
N THR A 141 -10.54 9.16 3.65
CA THR A 141 -11.73 8.80 2.85
C THR A 141 -11.89 7.30 2.59
N SER A 142 -11.14 6.44 3.29
CA SER A 142 -11.19 4.97 3.15
C SER A 142 -12.30 4.29 3.96
N ASN A 143 -13.43 4.97 4.17
CA ASN A 143 -14.59 4.49 4.92
C ASN A 143 -15.88 4.50 4.08
N GLN A 144 -16.90 3.75 4.52
CA GLN A 144 -18.15 3.63 3.75
C GLN A 144 -18.92 4.96 3.65
N LYS A 145 -18.83 5.82 4.68
CA LYS A 145 -19.51 7.12 4.72
C LYS A 145 -18.95 8.05 3.64
N ALA A 146 -17.62 8.16 3.54
CA ALA A 146 -16.95 8.95 2.52
C ALA A 146 -17.29 8.50 1.09
N ILE A 147 -17.34 7.19 0.83
CA ILE A 147 -17.73 6.65 -0.48
C ILE A 147 -19.15 7.10 -0.85
N LYS A 148 -20.10 7.00 0.09
CA LYS A 148 -21.50 7.41 -0.11
C LYS A 148 -21.64 8.93 -0.31
N MET A 149 -20.88 9.72 0.44
CA MET A 149 -20.93 11.19 0.38
C MET A 149 -20.28 11.75 -0.89
N LEU A 150 -19.08 11.28 -1.25
CA LEU A 150 -18.26 11.87 -2.31
C LEU A 150 -18.56 11.30 -3.71
N LYS A 151 -19.18 10.11 -3.81
CA LYS A 151 -19.60 9.48 -5.08
C LYS A 151 -18.47 9.45 -6.12
N GLN A 152 -18.61 10.15 -7.26
CA GLN A 152 -17.58 10.15 -8.31
C GLN A 152 -16.31 10.90 -7.89
N ARG A 153 -16.41 11.92 -7.03
CA ARG A 153 -15.25 12.63 -6.48
C ARG A 153 -14.36 11.70 -5.66
N TRP A 154 -14.94 10.69 -5.01
CA TRP A 154 -14.16 9.65 -4.31
C TRP A 154 -13.22 8.91 -5.27
N LYS A 155 -13.71 8.53 -6.45
CA LYS A 155 -12.90 7.83 -7.46
C LYS A 155 -11.78 8.74 -7.98
N SER A 156 -12.10 10.00 -8.26
CA SER A 156 -11.13 11.00 -8.72
C SER A 156 -10.06 11.30 -7.67
N LEU A 157 -10.41 11.30 -6.38
CA LEU A 157 -9.43 11.44 -5.31
C LEU A 157 -8.53 10.20 -5.22
N HIS A 158 -9.12 9.01 -5.32
CA HIS A 158 -8.39 7.75 -5.20
C HIS A 158 -7.56 7.38 -6.44
N THR A 159 -7.58 8.17 -7.52
CA THR A 159 -6.57 8.04 -8.59
C THR A 159 -5.21 8.58 -8.19
N LEU A 160 -5.12 9.42 -7.14
CA LEU A 160 -3.83 9.86 -6.59
C LEU A 160 -2.93 8.69 -6.16
N VAL A 161 -3.49 7.50 -5.88
CA VAL A 161 -2.73 6.29 -5.59
C VAL A 161 -1.68 5.95 -6.65
N TYR A 162 -1.90 6.31 -7.91
CA TYR A 162 -0.93 6.07 -8.98
C TYR A 162 0.23 7.06 -8.92
N VAL A 163 -0.03 8.32 -8.59
CA VAL A 163 1.01 9.32 -8.33
C VAL A 163 1.81 8.91 -7.10
N ILE A 164 1.14 8.49 -6.02
CA ILE A 164 1.78 7.97 -4.80
C ILE A 164 2.69 6.78 -5.13
N ALA A 165 2.24 5.85 -5.97
CA ALA A 165 3.06 4.69 -6.36
C ALA A 165 4.33 5.09 -7.15
N VAL A 166 4.23 6.05 -8.06
CA VAL A 166 5.40 6.57 -8.78
C VAL A 166 6.37 7.24 -7.81
N LEU A 167 5.88 8.10 -6.91
CA LEU A 167 6.72 8.77 -5.91
C LEU A 167 7.36 7.77 -4.94
N ALA A 168 6.62 6.77 -4.47
CA ALA A 168 7.13 5.73 -3.58
C ALA A 168 8.22 4.89 -4.25
N LEU A 169 8.04 4.52 -5.53
CA LEU A 169 9.08 3.84 -6.30
C LEU A 169 10.31 4.74 -6.48
N LEU A 170 10.13 6.00 -6.87
CA LEU A 170 11.24 6.94 -7.05
C LEU A 170 12.03 7.15 -5.75
N HIS A 171 11.33 7.31 -4.63
CA HIS A 171 11.93 7.37 -3.29
C HIS A 171 12.76 6.11 -3.00
N TYR A 172 12.19 4.92 -3.26
CA TYR A 172 12.88 3.64 -3.07
C TYR A 172 14.14 3.52 -3.94
N TRP A 173 14.06 3.89 -5.21
CA TRP A 173 15.18 3.84 -6.17
C TRP A 173 16.38 4.66 -5.72
N TRP A 174 16.16 5.84 -5.14
CA TRP A 174 17.25 6.71 -4.67
C TRP A 174 17.93 6.24 -3.38
N LEU A 175 17.26 5.39 -2.58
CA LEU A 175 17.85 4.82 -1.36
C LEU A 175 18.85 3.71 -1.66
N VAL A 176 18.68 3.01 -2.78
CA VAL A 176 19.46 1.82 -3.12
C VAL A 176 20.72 2.21 -3.88
N LYS A 177 21.89 1.88 -3.31
CA LYS A 177 23.20 2.29 -3.87
C LYS A 177 23.89 1.23 -4.74
N LYS A 178 23.59 -0.06 -4.57
CA LYS A 178 24.28 -1.16 -5.30
C LYS A 178 23.32 -2.20 -5.87
N ASP A 179 22.48 -2.81 -5.02
CA ASP A 179 21.59 -3.88 -5.47
C ASP A 179 20.21 -3.36 -5.85
N VAL A 180 20.03 -3.06 -7.14
CA VAL A 180 18.78 -2.53 -7.69
C VAL A 180 17.71 -3.59 -7.98
N THR A 181 17.94 -4.85 -7.60
CA THR A 181 17.03 -5.96 -7.91
C THR A 181 15.62 -5.73 -7.39
N GLU A 182 15.47 -5.38 -6.11
CA GLU A 182 14.16 -5.10 -5.50
C GLU A 182 13.44 -3.90 -6.13
N PRO A 183 14.07 -2.71 -6.29
CA PRO A 183 13.45 -1.59 -7.01
C PRO A 183 12.98 -1.95 -8.42
N VAL A 184 13.77 -2.71 -9.17
CA VAL A 184 13.43 -3.18 -10.52
C VAL A 184 12.18 -4.07 -10.47
N ILE A 185 12.16 -5.07 -9.59
CA ILE A 185 11.02 -5.99 -9.45
C ILE A 185 9.75 -5.20 -9.14
N TYR A 186 9.77 -4.30 -8.16
CA TYR A 186 8.59 -3.52 -7.80
C TYR A 186 8.13 -2.59 -8.93
N SER A 187 9.07 -2.03 -9.69
CA SER A 187 8.77 -1.18 -10.85
C SER A 187 8.12 -1.98 -11.99
N ILE A 188 8.63 -3.18 -12.28
CA ILE A 188 8.04 -4.09 -13.28
C ILE A 188 6.63 -4.51 -12.85
N VAL A 189 6.45 -4.90 -11.58
CA VAL A 189 5.12 -5.22 -11.04
C VAL A 189 4.18 -4.04 -11.21
N PHE A 190 4.58 -2.84 -10.81
CA PHE A 190 3.76 -1.64 -10.99
C PHE A 190 3.39 -1.40 -12.46
N ALA A 191 4.36 -1.47 -13.37
CA ALA A 191 4.13 -1.32 -14.81
C ALA A 191 3.12 -2.34 -15.35
N MET A 192 3.25 -3.62 -14.97
CA MET A 192 2.29 -4.67 -15.34
C MET A 192 0.88 -4.37 -14.83
N LEU A 193 0.74 -3.84 -13.62
CA LEU A 193 -0.56 -3.48 -13.04
C LEU A 193 -1.23 -2.30 -13.76
N ILE A 194 -0.43 -1.31 -14.18
CA ILE A 194 -0.92 -0.22 -15.03
C ILE A 194 -1.39 -0.78 -16.37
N LEU A 195 -0.58 -1.60 -17.05
CA LEU A 195 -0.94 -2.18 -18.34
C LEU A 195 -2.20 -3.06 -18.25
N ALA A 196 -2.31 -3.89 -17.21
CA ALA A 196 -3.47 -4.77 -17.00
C ALA A 196 -4.77 -3.98 -16.77
N ARG A 197 -4.69 -2.78 -16.19
CA ARG A 197 -5.86 -1.91 -16.01
C ARG A 197 -6.38 -1.33 -17.33
N TRP A 198 -5.50 -1.08 -18.30
CA TRP A 198 -5.84 -0.41 -19.56
C TRP A 198 -6.33 -1.37 -20.65
N ARG A 199 -6.25 -2.69 -20.43
CA ARG A 199 -6.85 -3.67 -21.34
C ARG A 199 -8.39 -3.59 -21.24
N PRO A 200 -9.11 -3.18 -22.29
CA PRO A 200 -10.56 -3.27 -22.30
C PRO A 200 -10.93 -4.74 -22.11
N ALA A 201 -11.91 -5.01 -21.23
CA ALA A 201 -12.51 -6.34 -21.18
C ALA A 201 -12.99 -6.62 -22.61
N LEU A 202 -12.45 -7.67 -23.23
CA LEU A 202 -12.95 -8.13 -24.52
C LEU A 202 -14.45 -8.28 -24.34
N LYS A 203 -15.24 -7.40 -24.96
CA LYS A 203 -16.68 -7.58 -25.05
C LYS A 203 -16.85 -8.86 -25.84
N THR A 204 -17.12 -9.96 -25.15
CA THR A 204 -17.71 -11.13 -25.79
C THR A 204 -19.12 -10.70 -26.20
N SER A 205 -19.26 -10.21 -27.43
CA SER A 205 -20.54 -10.07 -28.09
C SER A 205 -21.12 -11.46 -28.28
N ASN A 206 -22.10 -11.81 -27.47
CA ASN A 206 -23.11 -12.82 -27.80
C ASN A 206 -24.44 -12.10 -27.99
#